data_AF-A0A9D2B689-F1
#
_entry.id   AF-A0A9D2B689-F1
#
_cell.length_a   1.000
_cell.length_b   1.000
_cell.length_c   1.000
_cell.angle_alpha   90.00
_cell.angle_beta   90.00
_cell.angle_gamma   90.00
#
_symmetry.space_group_name_H-M   'P 1'
#
loop_
_entity.id
_entity.type
_entity.pdbx_description
1 polymer ?
#
loop_
_entity_poly.entity_id
_entity_poly.type
_entity_poly.pdbx_seq_one_letter_code
_entity_poly.pdbx_strand_id
1 'polypeptide(L)'
;MPLYRRALATVLLLFFTTSGVWANGLFSSWGQESEPELLQAVEVFTLEEVRQQNYRFQVNGNVADGYYVYRHSLQLTDAQGEPV
;
A
#
# COMPACT_ATOMS: atom_id res chain seq x y z
N MET A 1 -23.70 8.18 55.89
CA MET A 1 -23.58 8.38 54.43
C MET A 1 -22.15 8.34 53.83
N PRO A 2 -21.05 7.91 54.49
CA PRO A 2 -19.76 7.72 53.81
C PRO A 2 -19.54 6.28 53.30
N LEU A 3 -20.20 5.28 53.91
CA LEU A 3 -20.04 3.86 53.55
C LEU A 3 -20.65 3.52 52.19
N TYR A 4 -21.84 4.06 51.89
CA TYR A 4 -22.50 3.89 50.60
C TYR A 4 -21.69 4.48 49.44
N ARG A 5 -21.10 5.66 49.64
CA ARG A 5 -20.20 6.30 48.66
C ARG A 5 -18.92 5.50 48.42
N ARG A 6 -18.37 4.89 49.48
CA ARG A 6 -17.18 4.02 49.37
C ARG A 6 -17.51 2.71 48.65
N ALA A 7 -18.64 2.09 48.95
CA ALA A 7 -19.11 0.88 48.28
C ALA A 7 -19.40 1.11 46.79
N LEU A 8 -20.03 2.24 46.45
CA LEU A 8 -20.28 2.64 45.07
C LEU A 8 -18.96 2.87 44.30
N ALA A 9 -17.97 3.51 44.92
CA ALA A 9 -16.67 3.74 44.31
C ALA A 9 -15.91 2.43 44.02
N THR A 10 -15.97 1.46 44.94
CA THR A 10 -15.37 0.13 44.74
C THR A 10 -16.05 -0.66 43.63
N VAL A 11 -17.38 -0.57 43.51
CA VAL A 11 -18.13 -1.22 42.43
C VAL A 11 -17.76 -0.60 41.09
N LEU A 12 -17.71 0.73 40.99
CA LEU A 12 -17.32 1.42 39.76
C LEU A 12 -15.88 1.06 39.34
N LEU A 13 -14.92 1.01 40.28
CA LEU A 13 -13.54 0.60 39.97
C LEU A 13 -13.45 -0.82 39.38
N LEU A 14 -14.24 -1.78 39.88
CA LEU A 14 -14.26 -3.15 39.35
C LEU A 14 -14.88 -3.25 37.94
N PHE A 15 -15.81 -2.37 37.60
CA PHE A 15 -16.37 -2.29 36.24
C PHE A 15 -15.40 -1.68 35.23
N PHE A 16 -14.51 -0.77 35.65
CA PHE A 16 -13.52 -0.15 34.76
C PHE A 16 -12.29 -1.03 34.47
N THR A 17 -12.02 -2.06 35.28
CA THR A 17 -10.89 -2.98 35.04
C THR A 17 -11.22 -4.14 34.09
N THR A 18 -12.49 -4.35 33.73
CA THR A 18 -12.91 -5.46 32.84
C THR A 18 -13.04 -5.07 31.36
N SER A 19 -12.84 -3.79 31.01
CA SER A 19 -12.87 -3.29 29.63
C SER A 19 -11.51 -3.39 28.92
N GLY A 20 -10.80 -4.52 29.07
CA GLY A 20 -9.42 -4.69 28.57
C GLY A 20 -9.21 -5.74 27.47
N VAL A 21 -10.25 -6.41 26.95
CA VAL A 21 -10.09 -7.57 26.05
C VAL A 21 -10.49 -7.29 24.58
N TRP A 22 -10.82 -6.05 24.23
CA TRP A 22 -11.27 -5.71 22.87
C TRP A 22 -10.58 -4.45 22.33
N ALA A 23 -9.25 -4.41 22.39
CA ALA A 23 -8.45 -3.41 21.67
C ALA A 23 -7.74 -3.98 20.43
N ASN A 24 -7.98 -5.25 20.07
CA ASN A 24 -7.33 -5.89 18.91
C ASN A 24 -8.03 -5.59 17.56
N GLY A 25 -9.11 -4.81 17.54
CA GLY A 25 -9.94 -4.62 16.33
C GLY A 25 -9.85 -3.25 15.66
N LEU A 26 -9.48 -2.18 16.38
CA LEU A 26 -9.57 -0.81 15.86
C LEU A 26 -8.24 -0.27 15.29
N PHE A 27 -7.10 -0.86 15.66
CA PHE A 27 -5.78 -0.45 15.18
C PHE A 27 -5.10 -1.49 14.28
N SER A 28 -5.68 -2.69 14.15
CA SER A 28 -5.15 -3.75 13.28
C SER A 28 -5.31 -3.43 11.79
N SER A 29 -6.26 -2.57 11.39
CA SER A 29 -6.39 -2.16 10.00
C SER A 29 -5.36 -1.12 9.55
N TRP A 30 -4.69 -0.44 10.49
CA TRP A 30 -3.77 0.66 10.15
C TRP A 30 -2.30 0.22 10.05
N GLY A 31 -1.97 -0.94 10.61
CA GLY A 31 -0.63 -1.55 10.54
C GLY A 31 -0.55 -2.81 9.68
N GLN A 32 -1.66 -3.21 9.06
CA GLN A 32 -1.74 -4.38 8.20
C GLN A 32 -1.91 -3.94 6.74
N GLU A 33 -1.11 -2.95 6.33
CA GLU A 33 -0.74 -2.85 4.92
C GLU A 33 0.10 -4.09 4.63
N SER A 34 -0.47 -5.04 3.89
CA SER A 34 0.25 -6.16 3.32
C SER A 34 1.57 -5.61 2.76
N GLU A 35 2.70 -6.14 3.23
CA GLU A 35 4.00 -5.72 2.70
C GLU A 35 3.91 -5.79 1.17
N PRO A 36 4.23 -4.71 0.45
CA PRO A 36 4.07 -4.68 -0.99
C PRO A 36 4.85 -5.86 -1.57
N GLU A 37 4.13 -6.73 -2.28
CA GLU A 37 4.71 -7.91 -2.92
C GLU A 37 5.81 -7.44 -3.86
N LEU A 38 7.07 -7.76 -3.55
CA LEU A 38 8.23 -7.29 -4.33
C LEU A 38 8.38 -8.13 -5.59
N LEU A 39 7.74 -7.69 -6.67
CA LEU A 39 7.83 -8.30 -7.99
C LEU A 39 9.16 -7.94 -8.67
N GLN A 40 9.60 -8.79 -9.60
CA GLN A 40 10.77 -8.47 -10.43
C GLN A 40 10.43 -7.37 -11.43
N ALA A 41 11.42 -6.57 -11.86
CA ALA A 41 11.18 -5.46 -12.79
C ALA A 41 10.50 -5.90 -14.11
N VAL A 42 10.81 -7.11 -14.60
CA VAL A 42 10.19 -7.70 -15.80
C VAL A 42 8.72 -8.08 -15.61
N GLU A 43 8.31 -8.33 -14.36
CA GLU A 43 6.92 -8.62 -14.00
C GLU A 43 6.13 -7.31 -13.77
N VAL A 44 6.82 -6.25 -13.31
CA VAL A 44 6.21 -4.94 -13.05
C VAL A 44 5.96 -4.15 -14.32
N PHE A 45 6.89 -4.16 -15.27
CA PHE A 45 6.81 -3.34 -16.48
C PHE A 45 7.09 -4.18 -17.72
N THR A 46 6.08 -4.30 -18.58
CA THR A 46 6.16 -5.02 -19.85
C THR A 46 5.85 -4.08 -21.01
N LEU A 47 6.49 -4.29 -22.15
CA LEU A 47 6.22 -3.55 -23.38
C LEU A 47 5.50 -4.44 -24.38
N GLU A 48 4.44 -3.91 -24.98
CA GLU A 48 3.83 -4.51 -26.17
C GLU A 48 4.74 -4.36 -27.39
N GLU A 49 4.42 -5.11 -28.45
CA GLU A 49 5.08 -4.96 -29.74
C GLU A 49 4.95 -3.52 -30.27
N VAL A 50 6.06 -2.98 -30.77
CA VAL A 50 6.11 -1.66 -31.37
C VAL A 50 5.32 -1.68 -32.68
N ARG A 51 4.34 -0.77 -32.80
CA ARG A 51 3.52 -0.64 -34.00
C ARG A 51 3.88 0.63 -34.74
N GLN A 52 4.08 0.53 -36.05
CA GLN A 52 4.21 1.69 -36.91
C GLN A 52 2.81 2.13 -37.39
N GLN A 53 2.46 3.39 -37.13
CA GLN A 53 1.27 4.05 -37.63
C GLN A 53 1.68 5.24 -38.49
N ASN A 54 1.66 5.05 -39.81
CA ASN A 54 2.13 6.03 -40.80
C ASN A 54 3.61 6.42 -40.54
N TYR A 55 3.84 7.66 -40.14
CA TYR A 55 5.14 8.25 -39.82
C TYR A 55 5.46 8.25 -38.33
N ARG A 56 4.71 7.50 -37.51
CA ARG A 56 4.89 7.44 -36.05
C ARG A 56 5.07 6.01 -35.59
N PHE A 57 5.92 5.81 -34.60
CA PHE A 57 6.00 4.57 -33.83
C PHE A 57 5.20 4.73 -32.55
N GLN A 58 4.41 3.71 -32.22
CA GLN A 58 3.66 3.62 -30.98
C GLN A 58 4.06 2.34 -30.24
N VAL A 59 4.33 2.48 -28.95
CA VAL A 59 4.53 1.37 -28.02
C VAL A 59 3.66 1.63 -26.80
N ASN A 60 3.04 0.58 -26.29
CA ASN A 60 2.28 0.63 -25.06
C ASN A 60 3.04 -0.18 -24.00
N GLY A 61 3.19 0.39 -22.81
CA GLY A 61 3.72 -0.33 -21.65
C GLY A 61 2.60 -0.65 -20.67
N ASN A 62 2.61 -1.85 -20.11
CA ASN A 62 1.72 -2.25 -19.03
C ASN A 62 2.48 -2.23 -17.71
N VAL A 63 1.86 -1.66 -16.68
CA VAL A 63 2.40 -1.58 -15.32
C VAL A 63 1.54 -2.42 -14.40
N ALA A 64 2.15 -3.27 -13.57
CA ALA A 64 1.45 -4.08 -12.59
C ALA A 64 0.68 -3.22 -11.56
N ASP A 65 -0.38 -3.79 -10.97
CA ASP A 65 -1.19 -3.08 -9.99
C ASP A 65 -0.38 -2.72 -8.74
N GLY A 66 -0.60 -1.51 -8.20
CA GLY A 66 0.21 -0.96 -7.11
C GLY A 66 1.59 -0.41 -7.51
N TYR A 67 1.96 -0.47 -8.80
CA TYR A 67 3.21 0.06 -9.32
C TYR A 67 3.02 1.27 -10.24
N TYR A 68 4.09 2.04 -10.42
CA TYR A 68 4.11 3.19 -11.33
C TYR A 68 5.49 3.40 -11.93
N VAL A 69 5.54 4.03 -13.10
CA VAL A 69 6.79 4.39 -13.79
C VAL A 69 6.92 5.90 -13.82
N TYR A 70 8.10 6.39 -13.47
CA TYR A 70 8.41 7.80 -13.57
C TYR A 70 8.56 8.21 -15.03
N ARG A 71 7.78 9.20 -15.47
CA ARG A 71 7.83 9.67 -16.87
C ARG A 71 9.24 10.08 -17.31
N HIS A 72 10.02 10.69 -16.41
CA HIS A 72 11.37 11.19 -16.72
C HIS A 72 12.44 10.09 -16.70
N SER A 73 12.13 8.87 -16.25
CA SER A 73 13.05 7.73 -16.32
C SER A 73 12.90 6.94 -17.62
N LEU A 74 11.95 7.30 -18.49
CA LEU A 74 11.78 6.68 -19.80
C LEU A 74 12.75 7.33 -20.80
N GLN A 75 13.54 6.48 -21.47
CA GLN A 75 14.47 6.88 -22.50
C GLN A 75 14.32 5.97 -23.72
N LEU A 76 14.34 6.57 -24.91
CA LEU A 76 14.48 5.83 -26.15
C LEU A 76 15.97 5.71 -26.46
N THR A 77 16.44 4.50 -26.69
CA THR A 77 17.83 4.24 -27.07
C THR A 77 17.91 3.51 -28.41
N ASP A 78 19.01 3.70 -29.12
CA ASP A 78 19.34 2.94 -30.32
C ASP A 78 19.90 1.55 -29.97
N ALA A 79 20.34 0.81 -30.99
CA ALA A 79 20.89 -0.54 -30.83
C ALA A 79 22.27 -0.55 -30.14
N GLN A 80 22.92 0.61 -30.04
CA GLN A 80 24.21 0.81 -29.37
C GLN A 80 24.01 1.23 -27.90
N GLY A 81 22.77 1.53 -27.51
CA GLY A 81 22.41 2.00 -26.17
C GLY A 81 22.49 3.52 -26.02
N GLU A 82 22.66 4.25 -27.12
CA GLU A 82 22.73 5.70 -27.11
C GLU A 82 21.33 6.33 -27.17
N PRO A 83 21.09 7.45 -26.47
CA PRO A 83 19.78 8.11 -26.51
C PRO A 83 19.41 8.64 -27.90
N VAL A 84 18.13 8.53 -28.27
CA VAL A 84 17.56 9.01 -29.55
C VAL A 84 16.58 10.17 -29.36
#